data_AF-A0A229UVK3-F1
#
_entry.id   AF-A0A229UVK3-F1
#
_cell.length_a   1.000
_cell.length_b   1.000
_cell.length_c   1.000
_cell.angle_alpha   90.00
_cell.angle_beta   90.00
_cell.angle_gamma   90.00
#
_symmetry.space_group_name_H-M   'P 1'
#
loop_
_entity.id
_entity.type
_entity.pdbx_description
1 polymer ?
#
loop_
_entity_poly.entity_id
_entity_poly.type
_entity_poly.pdbx_seq_one_letter_code
_entity_poly.pdbx_strand_id
1 'polypeptide(L)'
;MVTLRLVHTHELKQAAALADSIFRDEEQSSMGTAFPAIFSPGQSHSYGAFVEDRLVSFMGLVPFILQVGPARLKVFSMGAVCTHPDYRGQGLAGRLLDLCKQHAEEAGASLLFISGDRSLYTRVHCYPFGRSERFALDAAGAARLAGAARNAAAAERRLRPYTPADAFAVQEAASARSVAYAQSLTELLSLLGAEAYASCAKLAHQTLVAAQEPGGVDAFAVIAAPGRYPGKSPAQAIEWAGAPEAVAALLGDAVERFSLPRLEVAVGWQDRELAQLLRAAEVPAESSGNGGTVYLVNAARLAEQAAPYWAASGAPQPAIAALEDGSYELALPGSTPVSLAPGELISLLFDPESPHSQTVPGLLPIPLPYLNGLHFI
;
A
#
# COMPACT_ATOMS: atom_id res chain seq x y z
N MET A 1 -12.07 34.83 -6.11
CA MET A 1 -13.07 33.73 -6.10
C MET A 1 -12.31 32.41 -6.04
N VAL A 2 -12.81 31.40 -5.30
CA VAL A 2 -12.15 30.08 -5.22
C VAL A 2 -12.70 29.18 -6.33
N THR A 3 -11.81 28.59 -7.12
CA THR A 3 -12.14 27.63 -8.19
C THR A 3 -11.61 26.25 -7.82
N LEU A 4 -12.44 25.21 -7.87
CA LEU A 4 -12.01 23.82 -7.67
C LEU A 4 -12.02 23.11 -9.02
N ARG A 5 -10.91 22.48 -9.40
CA ARG A 5 -10.77 21.80 -10.69
C ARG A 5 -9.64 20.79 -10.68
N LEU A 6 -9.58 19.99 -11.75
CA LEU A 6 -8.43 19.16 -12.06
C LEU A 6 -7.17 20.04 -12.18
N VAL A 7 -6.08 19.58 -11.60
CA VAL A 7 -4.76 20.24 -11.67
C VAL A 7 -4.12 19.88 -13.00
N HIS A 8 -3.70 20.87 -13.77
CA HIS A 8 -2.99 20.64 -15.02
C HIS A 8 -1.54 20.20 -14.74
N THR A 9 -0.96 19.38 -15.62
CA THR A 9 0.40 18.82 -15.42
C THR A 9 1.45 19.90 -15.16
N HIS A 10 1.37 21.07 -15.80
CA HIS A 10 2.31 22.17 -15.57
C HIS A 10 2.17 22.85 -14.20
N GLU A 11 1.03 22.69 -13.52
CA GLU A 11 0.74 23.23 -12.19
C GLU A 11 1.21 22.31 -11.07
N LEU A 12 1.59 21.05 -11.37
CA LEU A 12 2.03 20.09 -10.35
C LEU A 12 3.30 20.52 -9.60
N LYS A 13 4.13 21.37 -10.20
CA LYS A 13 5.25 22.01 -9.49
C LYS A 13 4.77 22.92 -8.35
N GLN A 14 3.66 23.63 -8.55
CA GLN A 14 3.03 24.44 -7.50
C GLN A 14 2.40 23.56 -6.42
N ALA A 15 1.81 22.42 -6.81
CA ALA A 15 1.32 21.41 -5.87
C ALA A 15 2.42 20.81 -5.01
N ALA A 16 3.57 20.46 -5.60
CA ALA A 16 4.73 19.98 -4.87
C ALA A 16 5.24 21.04 -3.89
N ALA A 17 5.37 22.30 -4.32
CA ALA A 17 5.81 23.39 -3.44
C ALA A 17 4.85 23.64 -2.27
N LEU A 18 3.52 23.56 -2.51
CA LEU A 18 2.53 23.63 -1.44
C LEU A 18 2.69 22.45 -0.48
N ALA A 19 2.79 21.22 -0.99
CA ALA A 19 2.95 20.03 -0.17
C ALA A 19 4.25 20.07 0.66
N ASP A 20 5.36 20.53 0.08
CA ASP A 20 6.64 20.70 0.76
C ASP A 20 6.50 21.66 1.95
N SER A 21 5.83 22.81 1.75
CA SER A 21 5.62 23.78 2.83
C SER A 21 4.79 23.25 4.01
N ILE A 22 4.07 22.14 3.83
CA ILE A 22 3.21 21.54 4.85
C ILE A 22 3.84 20.29 5.48
N PHE A 23 4.57 19.49 4.69
CA PHE A 23 4.98 18.14 5.09
C PHE A 23 6.49 17.95 5.20
N ARG A 24 7.31 18.87 4.68
CA ARG A 24 8.76 18.70 4.61
C ARG A 24 9.48 19.69 5.50
N ASP A 25 10.61 19.23 6.03
CA ASP A 25 11.65 20.06 6.61
C ASP A 25 12.96 19.95 5.81
N GLU A 26 14.02 20.60 6.29
CA GLU A 26 15.32 20.66 5.63
C GLU A 26 16.07 19.32 5.52
N GLU A 27 15.64 18.30 6.26
CA GLU A 27 16.27 16.97 6.25
C GLU A 27 15.62 16.01 5.24
N GLN A 28 14.53 16.42 4.60
CA GLN A 28 13.75 15.58 3.68
C GLN A 28 13.86 16.06 2.24
N SER A 29 13.79 15.11 1.30
CA SER A 29 13.61 15.43 -0.11
C SER A 29 12.24 16.06 -0.37
N SER A 30 12.12 16.83 -1.46
CA SER A 30 10.83 17.37 -1.90
C SER A 30 9.82 16.24 -2.11
N MET A 31 8.56 16.48 -1.74
CA MET A 31 7.40 15.68 -2.11
C MET A 31 7.35 15.42 -3.62
N GLY A 32 7.75 16.40 -4.44
CA GLY A 32 7.79 16.25 -5.90
C GLY A 32 8.74 15.17 -6.39
N THR A 33 9.83 14.94 -5.65
CA THR A 33 10.79 13.85 -5.92
C THR A 33 10.33 12.53 -5.32
N ALA A 34 9.84 12.56 -4.08
CA ALA A 34 9.49 11.35 -3.35
C ALA A 34 8.20 10.67 -3.82
N PHE A 35 7.30 11.41 -4.46
CA PHE A 35 5.99 10.94 -4.91
C PHE A 35 5.78 11.19 -6.40
N PRO A 36 6.60 10.57 -7.29
CA PRO A 36 6.55 10.84 -8.73
C PRO A 36 5.18 10.53 -9.35
N ALA A 37 4.47 9.53 -8.82
CA ALA A 37 3.13 9.17 -9.29
C ALA A 37 2.07 10.28 -9.04
N ILE A 38 2.29 11.16 -8.07
CA ILE A 38 1.43 12.34 -7.85
C ILE A 38 1.91 13.52 -8.69
N PHE A 39 3.21 13.83 -8.64
CA PHE A 39 3.73 15.12 -9.10
C PHE A 39 4.37 15.10 -10.50
N SER A 40 4.61 13.92 -11.07
CA SER A 40 5.14 13.73 -12.43
C SER A 40 4.47 12.56 -13.20
N PRO A 41 3.12 12.38 -13.17
CA PRO A 41 2.45 11.23 -13.78
C PRO A 41 2.31 11.29 -15.31
N GLY A 42 2.77 12.36 -15.96
CA GLY A 42 2.41 12.68 -17.35
C GLY A 42 1.00 13.27 -17.48
N GLN A 43 -0.02 12.55 -16.98
CA GLN A 43 -1.40 13.03 -16.87
C GLN A 43 -1.87 13.03 -15.42
N SER A 44 -2.32 14.20 -14.94
CA SER A 44 -2.82 14.38 -13.58
C SER A 44 -4.26 13.90 -13.44
N HIS A 45 -4.54 13.16 -12.37
CA HIS A 45 -5.89 12.88 -11.86
C HIS A 45 -6.22 13.71 -10.60
N SER A 46 -5.27 14.54 -10.15
CA SER A 46 -5.34 15.27 -8.88
C SER A 46 -6.20 16.54 -8.99
N TYR A 47 -6.85 16.91 -7.89
CA TYR A 47 -7.70 18.09 -7.80
C TYR A 47 -7.10 19.17 -6.91
N GLY A 48 -7.40 20.42 -7.23
CA GLY A 48 -6.89 21.60 -6.54
C GLY A 48 -7.92 22.70 -6.38
N ALA A 49 -7.78 23.48 -5.30
CA ALA A 49 -8.50 24.73 -5.12
C ALA A 49 -7.56 25.90 -5.43
N PHE A 50 -8.03 26.83 -6.26
CA PHE A 50 -7.26 27.96 -6.78
C PHE A 50 -7.90 29.30 -6.39
N VAL A 51 -7.06 30.26 -6.05
CA VAL A 51 -7.42 31.66 -5.83
C VAL A 51 -6.47 32.51 -6.66
N GLU A 52 -6.98 33.22 -7.66
CA GLU A 52 -6.15 34.06 -8.56
C GLU A 52 -4.97 33.26 -9.14
N ASP A 53 -5.26 32.06 -9.67
CA ASP A 53 -4.30 31.09 -10.21
C ASP A 53 -3.25 30.54 -9.22
N ARG A 54 -3.35 30.90 -7.94
CA ARG A 54 -2.58 30.27 -6.87
C ARG A 54 -3.29 29.03 -6.34
N LEU A 55 -2.65 27.87 -6.44
CA LEU A 55 -3.10 26.66 -5.75
C LEU A 55 -2.98 26.84 -4.22
N VAL A 56 -4.10 26.74 -3.52
CA VAL A 56 -4.20 26.93 -2.06
C VAL A 56 -4.63 25.66 -1.32
N SER A 57 -5.14 24.66 -2.04
CA SER A 57 -5.43 23.33 -1.50
C SER A 57 -5.24 22.29 -2.59
N PHE A 58 -4.76 21.10 -2.22
CA PHE A 58 -4.42 20.03 -3.15
C PHE A 58 -4.82 18.66 -2.59
N MET A 59 -5.29 17.78 -3.48
CA MET A 59 -5.52 16.35 -3.22
C MET A 59 -4.89 15.55 -4.34
N GLY A 60 -3.79 14.85 -4.01
CA GLY A 60 -3.14 13.91 -4.91
C GLY A 60 -4.02 12.69 -5.11
N LEU A 61 -4.31 12.34 -6.36
CA LEU A 61 -5.11 11.18 -6.73
C LEU A 61 -4.37 10.42 -7.83
N VAL A 62 -4.13 9.12 -7.60
CA VAL A 62 -3.31 8.29 -8.48
C VAL A 62 -4.05 6.99 -8.81
N PRO A 63 -4.26 6.66 -10.10
CA PRO A 63 -4.89 5.41 -10.50
C PRO A 63 -3.90 4.24 -10.41
N PHE A 64 -4.38 3.08 -9.97
CA PHE A 64 -3.63 1.84 -9.97
C PHE A 64 -4.49 0.65 -10.40
N ILE A 65 -3.82 -0.41 -10.83
CA ILE A 65 -4.43 -1.74 -10.93
C ILE A 65 -3.86 -2.61 -9.83
N LEU A 66 -4.72 -3.18 -8.99
CA LEU A 66 -4.32 -4.25 -8.06
C LEU A 66 -4.54 -5.61 -8.71
N GLN A 67 -3.52 -6.46 -8.62
CA GLN A 67 -3.61 -7.88 -8.91
C GLN A 67 -3.97 -8.62 -7.62
N VAL A 68 -5.01 -9.45 -7.68
CA VAL A 68 -5.46 -10.32 -6.58
C VAL A 68 -5.74 -11.71 -7.14
N GLY A 69 -4.73 -12.58 -7.12
CA GLY A 69 -4.72 -13.80 -7.93
C GLY A 69 -4.97 -13.45 -9.40
N PRO A 70 -5.98 -14.06 -10.06
CA PRO A 70 -6.36 -13.72 -11.43
C PRO A 70 -7.24 -12.45 -11.54
N ALA A 71 -7.74 -11.90 -10.43
CA ALA A 71 -8.56 -10.70 -10.45
C ALA A 71 -7.72 -9.43 -10.64
N ARG A 72 -8.33 -8.42 -11.27
CA ARG A 72 -7.74 -7.10 -11.48
C ARG A 72 -8.68 -6.02 -10.98
N LEU A 73 -8.34 -5.40 -9.86
CA LEU A 73 -9.15 -4.32 -9.28
C LEU A 73 -8.64 -2.98 -9.80
N LYS A 74 -9.54 -2.13 -10.29
CA LYS A 74 -9.24 -0.74 -10.64
C LYS A 74 -9.41 0.10 -9.39
N VAL A 75 -8.35 0.74 -8.94
CA VAL A 75 -8.38 1.49 -7.68
C VAL A 75 -7.76 2.87 -7.89
N PHE A 76 -8.08 3.78 -6.98
CA PHE A 76 -7.27 4.97 -6.77
C PHE A 76 -6.61 4.91 -5.40
N SER A 77 -5.46 5.56 -5.28
CA SER A 77 -4.92 5.98 -3.99
C SER A 77 -5.00 7.50 -3.90
N MET A 78 -5.21 8.01 -2.69
CA MET A 78 -5.18 9.43 -2.37
C MET A 78 -4.07 9.76 -1.37
N GLY A 79 -3.33 10.81 -1.67
CA GLY A 79 -2.14 11.23 -0.94
C GLY A 79 -1.87 12.73 -1.04
N ALA A 80 -0.81 13.21 -0.37
CA ALA A 80 -0.38 14.61 -0.35
C ALA A 80 -1.50 15.65 -0.09
N VAL A 81 -2.51 15.29 0.72
CA VAL A 81 -3.68 16.14 0.98
C VAL A 81 -3.32 17.33 1.86
N CYS A 82 -3.26 18.52 1.28
CA CYS A 82 -2.85 19.73 2.00
C CYS A 82 -3.70 20.95 1.65
N THR A 83 -3.81 21.85 2.63
CA THR A 83 -4.43 23.18 2.49
C THR A 83 -3.50 24.20 3.13
N HIS A 84 -3.19 25.26 2.39
CA HIS A 84 -2.42 26.39 2.86
C HIS A 84 -3.03 26.93 4.17
N PRO A 85 -2.24 27.28 5.21
CA PRO A 85 -2.74 27.64 6.53
C PRO A 85 -3.85 28.69 6.50
N ASP A 86 -3.68 29.75 5.71
CA ASP A 86 -4.63 30.87 5.58
C ASP A 86 -5.98 30.49 4.95
N TYR A 87 -6.08 29.31 4.32
CA TYR A 87 -7.28 28.83 3.63
C TYR A 87 -7.96 27.66 4.35
N ARG A 88 -7.49 27.30 5.56
CA ARG A 88 -8.09 26.24 6.39
C ARG A 88 -9.42 26.69 6.98
N GLY A 89 -10.26 25.71 7.35
CA GLY A 89 -11.58 25.97 7.94
C GLY A 89 -12.67 26.43 6.95
N GLN A 90 -12.35 26.53 5.66
CA GLN A 90 -13.28 26.99 4.61
C GLN A 90 -13.97 25.84 3.84
N GLY A 91 -13.84 24.59 4.31
CA GLY A 91 -14.45 23.43 3.68
C GLY A 91 -13.80 22.96 2.36
N LEU A 92 -12.64 23.52 1.98
CA LEU A 92 -11.97 23.19 0.70
C LEU A 92 -11.63 21.70 0.58
N ALA A 93 -11.06 21.11 1.62
CA ALA A 93 -10.68 19.69 1.61
C ALA A 93 -11.88 18.77 1.39
N GLY A 94 -13.02 19.02 2.06
CA GLY A 94 -14.23 18.22 1.87
C GLY A 94 -14.74 18.27 0.43
N ARG A 95 -14.81 19.48 -0.14
CA ARG A 95 -15.26 19.67 -1.53
C ARG A 95 -14.32 19.03 -2.56
N LEU A 96 -13.01 19.06 -2.32
CA LEU A 96 -12.04 18.36 -3.17
C LEU A 96 -12.19 16.84 -3.06
N LEU A 97 -12.47 16.32 -1.86
CA LEU A 97 -12.68 14.89 -1.65
C LEU A 97 -13.90 14.39 -2.42
N ASP A 98 -14.99 15.16 -2.43
CA ASP A 98 -16.20 14.83 -3.20
C ASP A 98 -15.88 14.75 -4.70
N LEU A 99 -15.10 15.70 -5.23
CA LEU A 99 -14.65 15.66 -6.63
C LEU A 99 -13.77 14.44 -6.92
N CYS A 100 -12.87 14.07 -6.01
CA CYS A 100 -12.05 12.87 -6.17
C CYS A 100 -12.87 11.58 -6.13
N LYS A 101 -13.89 11.49 -5.26
CA LYS A 101 -14.81 10.35 -5.20
C LYS A 101 -15.63 10.23 -6.49
N GLN A 102 -16.16 11.35 -6.97
CA GLN A 102 -16.88 11.39 -8.24
C GLN A 102 -15.97 10.96 -9.40
N HIS A 103 -14.74 11.49 -9.47
CA HIS A 103 -13.77 11.10 -10.48
C HIS A 103 -13.44 9.60 -10.44
N ALA A 104 -13.25 9.03 -9.25
CA ALA A 104 -13.01 7.60 -9.09
C ALA A 104 -14.18 6.75 -9.62
N GLU A 105 -15.42 7.19 -9.36
CA GLU A 105 -16.62 6.51 -9.87
C GLU A 105 -16.72 6.59 -11.39
N GLU A 106 -16.55 7.79 -11.96
CA GLU A 106 -16.59 8.02 -13.41
C GLU A 106 -15.48 7.26 -14.17
N ALA A 107 -14.30 7.12 -13.55
CA ALA A 107 -13.18 6.36 -14.10
C ALA A 107 -13.34 4.83 -13.96
N GLY A 108 -14.39 4.35 -13.28
CA GLY A 108 -14.65 2.93 -13.14
C GLY A 108 -13.79 2.25 -12.06
N ALA A 109 -13.35 2.96 -11.03
CA ALA A 109 -12.64 2.37 -9.90
C ALA A 109 -13.62 1.69 -8.93
N SER A 110 -13.21 0.61 -8.26
CA SER A 110 -14.00 -0.04 -7.21
C SER A 110 -13.64 0.45 -5.82
N LEU A 111 -12.40 0.88 -5.62
CA LEU A 111 -11.85 1.29 -4.32
C LEU A 111 -11.05 2.59 -4.42
N LEU A 112 -11.04 3.33 -3.31
CA LEU A 112 -10.18 4.48 -3.08
C LEU A 112 -9.42 4.29 -1.76
N PHE A 113 -8.10 4.13 -1.82
CA PHE A 113 -7.22 4.00 -0.66
C PHE A 113 -6.74 5.36 -0.16
N ILE A 114 -6.60 5.48 1.16
CA ILE A 114 -6.16 6.71 1.81
C ILE A 114 -5.18 6.33 2.92
N SER A 115 -3.97 6.87 2.90
CA SER A 115 -2.93 6.55 3.89
C SER A 115 -3.22 7.06 5.31
N GLY A 116 -4.18 7.97 5.49
CA GLY A 116 -4.54 8.57 6.78
C GLY A 116 -5.87 8.10 7.38
N ASP A 117 -6.00 8.31 8.69
CA ASP A 117 -7.15 7.95 9.55
C ASP A 117 -7.81 9.17 10.21
N ARG A 118 -7.42 10.38 9.81
CA ARG A 118 -7.93 11.63 10.41
C ARG A 118 -9.44 11.79 10.23
N SER A 119 -10.04 12.65 11.05
CA SER A 119 -11.49 12.94 11.06
C SER A 119 -12.08 13.35 9.71
N LEU A 120 -11.26 13.85 8.79
CA LEU A 120 -11.68 14.13 7.41
C LEU A 120 -12.21 12.87 6.72
N TYR A 121 -11.59 11.71 6.94
CA TYR A 121 -11.87 10.45 6.25
C TYR A 121 -12.88 9.58 7.01
N THR A 122 -12.79 9.52 8.34
CA THR A 122 -13.70 8.70 9.14
C THR A 122 -15.15 9.19 9.09
N ARG A 123 -15.38 10.49 8.83
CA ARG A 123 -16.72 11.08 8.67
C ARG A 123 -17.36 10.83 7.29
N VAL A 124 -16.60 10.31 6.34
CA VAL A 124 -17.03 10.16 4.94
C VAL A 124 -16.83 8.73 4.46
N HIS A 125 -17.11 7.77 5.35
CA HIS A 125 -17.18 6.33 5.08
C HIS A 125 -15.86 5.73 4.58
N CYS A 126 -14.72 6.26 5.03
CA CYS A 126 -13.42 5.60 4.88
C CYS A 126 -13.16 4.78 6.14
N TYR A 127 -12.95 3.47 5.97
CA TYR A 127 -12.83 2.54 7.09
C TYR A 127 -11.46 1.83 7.09
N PRO A 128 -10.91 1.47 8.26
CA PRO A 128 -9.82 0.52 8.33
C PRO A 128 -10.20 -0.79 7.64
N PHE A 129 -9.21 -1.47 7.07
CA PHE A 129 -9.41 -2.71 6.34
C PHE A 129 -8.19 -3.61 6.50
N GLY A 130 -8.38 -4.92 6.25
CA GLY A 130 -7.28 -5.88 6.27
C GLY A 130 -6.59 -6.03 7.62
N ARG A 131 -5.66 -6.99 7.65
CA ARG A 131 -4.81 -7.27 8.80
C ARG A 131 -3.37 -7.48 8.38
N SER A 132 -2.48 -7.09 9.27
CA SER A 132 -1.06 -7.37 9.17
C SER A 132 -0.49 -7.73 10.54
N GLU A 133 0.56 -8.51 10.53
CA GLU A 133 1.37 -8.77 11.72
C GLU A 133 2.64 -7.96 11.63
N ARG A 134 2.91 -7.18 12.66
CA ARG A 134 4.12 -6.37 12.73
C ARG A 134 5.16 -7.10 13.56
N PHE A 135 6.19 -7.59 12.90
CA PHE A 135 7.31 -8.30 13.50
C PHE A 135 8.45 -7.33 13.84
N ALA A 136 9.03 -7.52 15.03
CA ALA A 136 10.13 -6.75 15.57
C ALA A 136 11.44 -7.54 15.48
N LEU A 137 12.15 -7.44 14.35
CA LEU A 137 13.37 -8.21 14.12
C LEU A 137 14.61 -7.49 14.68
N ASP A 138 15.13 -7.97 15.80
CA ASP A 138 16.42 -7.54 16.37
C ASP A 138 17.58 -8.44 15.91
N ALA A 139 18.80 -8.18 16.39
CA ALA A 139 19.99 -8.95 16.03
C ALA A 139 19.90 -10.44 16.42
N ALA A 140 19.29 -10.77 17.56
CA ALA A 140 19.15 -12.15 18.01
C ALA A 140 18.10 -12.89 17.18
N GLY A 141 16.97 -12.24 16.89
CA GLY A 141 15.94 -12.72 15.97
C GLY A 141 16.48 -12.90 14.55
N ALA A 142 17.29 -11.97 14.05
CA ALA A 142 17.93 -12.07 12.74
C ALA A 142 18.84 -13.31 12.64
N ALA A 143 19.63 -13.62 13.68
CA ALA A 143 20.46 -14.81 13.71
C ALA A 143 19.62 -16.11 13.68
N ARG A 144 18.51 -16.16 14.43
CA ARG A 144 17.57 -17.29 14.41
C ARG A 144 16.87 -17.41 13.05
N LEU A 145 16.42 -16.30 12.48
CA LEU A 145 15.76 -16.23 11.18
C LEU A 145 16.68 -16.71 10.05
N ALA A 146 17.95 -16.29 10.06
CA ALA A 146 18.94 -16.78 9.11
C ALA A 146 19.15 -18.30 9.23
N GLY A 147 19.12 -18.86 10.44
CA GLY A 147 19.13 -20.31 10.67
C GLY A 147 17.90 -21.01 10.09
N ALA A 148 16.69 -20.49 10.38
CA ALA A 148 15.44 -21.02 9.85
C ALA A 148 15.39 -20.97 8.32
N ALA A 149 15.81 -19.85 7.73
CA ALA A 149 15.90 -19.66 6.29
C ALA A 149 16.85 -20.66 5.63
N ARG A 150 18.04 -20.90 6.21
CA ARG A 150 19.00 -21.90 5.70
C ARG A 150 18.44 -23.32 5.75
N ASN A 151 17.72 -23.66 6.82
CA ASN A 151 17.13 -25.00 6.95
C ASN A 151 15.97 -25.24 5.97
N ALA A 152 15.24 -24.18 5.61
CA ALA A 152 14.16 -24.23 4.62
C ALA A 152 14.66 -24.13 3.17
N ALA A 153 15.88 -23.63 2.95
CA ALA A 153 16.43 -23.41 1.62
C ALA A 153 16.82 -24.71 0.92
N ALA A 154 16.38 -24.86 -0.33
CA ALA A 154 16.79 -25.95 -1.20
C ALA A 154 18.21 -25.76 -1.78
N ALA A 155 18.71 -24.52 -1.83
CA ALA A 155 20.00 -24.16 -2.41
C ALA A 155 20.64 -22.97 -1.69
N GLU A 156 21.96 -22.87 -1.80
CA GLU A 156 22.73 -21.73 -1.27
C GLU A 156 22.48 -20.48 -2.11
N ARG A 157 22.36 -19.33 -1.44
CA ARG A 157 22.07 -18.04 -2.08
C ARG A 157 23.08 -16.99 -1.66
N ARG A 158 23.51 -16.18 -2.63
CA ARG A 158 24.30 -14.99 -2.38
C ARG A 158 23.36 -13.82 -2.11
N LEU A 159 23.50 -13.23 -0.91
CA LEU A 159 22.82 -12.00 -0.53
C LEU A 159 23.72 -10.80 -0.86
N ARG A 160 23.16 -9.79 -1.53
CA ARG A 160 23.93 -8.60 -1.92
C ARG A 160 23.01 -7.41 -2.19
N PRO A 161 23.56 -6.18 -2.24
CA PRO A 161 22.85 -5.04 -2.78
C PRO A 161 22.38 -5.28 -4.22
N TYR A 162 21.22 -4.72 -4.53
CA TYR A 162 20.71 -4.57 -5.88
C TYR A 162 21.67 -3.77 -6.76
N THR A 163 21.74 -4.14 -8.03
CA THR A 163 22.41 -3.38 -9.09
C THR A 163 21.47 -3.17 -10.27
N PRO A 164 21.67 -2.16 -11.13
CA PRO A 164 20.83 -1.96 -12.32
C PRO A 164 20.74 -3.18 -13.25
N ALA A 165 21.74 -4.08 -13.24
CA ALA A 165 21.71 -5.31 -14.02
C ALA A 165 20.63 -6.31 -13.55
N ASP A 166 20.13 -6.17 -12.32
CA ASP A 166 19.12 -7.05 -11.72
C ASP A 166 17.68 -6.62 -12.09
N ALA A 167 17.51 -5.49 -12.79
CA ALA A 167 16.22 -4.85 -13.00
C ALA A 167 15.14 -5.81 -13.54
N PHE A 168 15.47 -6.65 -14.53
CA PHE A 168 14.53 -7.60 -15.10
C PHE A 168 14.15 -8.73 -14.14
N ALA A 169 15.14 -9.32 -13.44
CA ALA A 169 14.89 -10.41 -12.51
C ALA A 169 14.12 -9.94 -11.26
N VAL A 170 14.39 -8.73 -10.78
CA VAL A 170 13.61 -8.08 -9.70
C VAL A 170 12.16 -7.81 -10.15
N GLN A 171 11.95 -7.35 -11.38
CA GLN A 171 10.60 -7.17 -11.93
C GLN A 171 9.86 -8.51 -12.04
N GLU A 172 10.52 -9.57 -12.49
CA GLU A 172 9.94 -10.91 -12.57
C GLU A 172 9.48 -11.39 -11.18
N ALA A 173 10.35 -11.29 -10.17
CA ALA A 173 9.99 -11.60 -8.79
C ALA A 173 8.82 -10.74 -8.29
N ALA A 174 8.82 -9.44 -8.58
CA ALA A 174 7.75 -8.52 -8.16
C ALA A 174 6.40 -8.87 -8.80
N SER A 175 6.39 -9.24 -10.09
CA SER A 175 5.19 -9.60 -10.85
C SER A 175 4.65 -11.00 -10.54
N ALA A 176 5.46 -11.88 -9.96
CA ALA A 176 5.04 -13.21 -9.54
C ALA A 176 4.12 -13.22 -8.29
N ARG A 177 4.00 -12.08 -7.59
CA ARG A 177 3.16 -11.96 -6.40
C ARG A 177 1.68 -12.10 -6.75
N SER A 178 0.96 -12.85 -5.93
CA SER A 178 -0.48 -13.05 -6.08
C SER A 178 -1.27 -11.80 -5.66
N VAL A 179 -0.76 -11.00 -4.72
CA VAL A 179 -1.42 -9.78 -4.22
C VAL A 179 -0.43 -8.62 -4.29
N ALA A 180 -0.59 -7.75 -5.28
CA ALA A 180 0.32 -6.62 -5.50
C ALA A 180 -0.30 -5.55 -6.39
N TYR A 181 0.28 -4.35 -6.39
CA TYR A 181 0.08 -3.39 -7.45
C TYR A 181 0.69 -3.94 -8.75
N ALA A 182 -0.08 -3.93 -9.83
CA ALA A 182 0.42 -4.24 -11.15
C ALA A 182 1.23 -3.04 -11.66
N GLN A 183 2.53 -3.26 -11.83
CA GLN A 183 3.48 -2.20 -12.18
C GLN A 183 4.36 -2.61 -13.36
N SER A 184 4.76 -1.63 -14.15
CA SER A 184 5.76 -1.81 -15.21
C SER A 184 7.18 -1.84 -14.65
N LEU A 185 8.15 -2.33 -15.44
CA LEU A 185 9.57 -2.26 -15.08
C LEU A 185 10.02 -0.82 -14.76
N THR A 186 9.66 0.13 -15.62
CA THR A 186 10.07 1.53 -15.44
C THR A 186 9.44 2.17 -14.21
N GLU A 187 8.21 1.78 -13.88
CA GLU A 187 7.53 2.21 -12.66
C GLU A 187 8.22 1.64 -11.43
N LEU A 188 8.48 0.34 -11.39
CA LEU A 188 9.22 -0.29 -10.29
C LEU A 188 10.57 0.40 -10.06
N LEU A 189 11.36 0.63 -11.11
CA LEU A 189 12.65 1.31 -10.99
C LEU A 189 12.52 2.74 -10.48
N SER A 190 11.47 3.46 -10.89
CA SER A 190 11.16 4.79 -10.36
C SER A 190 10.84 4.73 -8.87
N LEU A 191 9.97 3.80 -8.45
CA LEU A 191 9.55 3.64 -7.05
C LEU A 191 10.69 3.21 -6.12
N LEU A 192 11.60 2.34 -6.60
CA LEU A 192 12.78 1.95 -5.83
C LEU A 192 13.66 3.15 -5.47
N GLY A 193 13.80 4.12 -6.38
CA GLY A 193 14.60 5.33 -6.18
C GLY A 193 13.84 6.52 -5.58
N ALA A 194 12.51 6.49 -5.53
CA ALA A 194 11.70 7.61 -5.04
C ALA A 194 11.70 7.72 -3.50
N GLU A 195 11.89 6.62 -2.79
CA GLU A 195 11.94 6.60 -1.32
C GLU A 195 10.67 7.15 -0.65
N ALA A 196 9.49 6.98 -1.25
CA ALA A 196 8.23 7.60 -0.83
C ALA A 196 8.00 7.58 0.69
N TYR A 197 7.60 6.44 1.26
CA TYR A 197 7.34 6.30 2.70
C TYR A 197 8.62 6.47 3.54
N ALA A 198 9.76 5.97 3.06
CA ALA A 198 11.04 6.08 3.78
C ALA A 198 11.44 7.54 4.02
N SER A 199 11.26 8.42 3.03
CA SER A 199 11.56 9.84 3.12
C SER A 199 10.71 10.54 4.19
N CYS A 200 9.45 10.13 4.36
CA CYS A 200 8.58 10.63 5.43
C CYS A 200 9.15 10.30 6.82
N ALA A 201 9.79 9.13 6.94
CA ALA A 201 10.42 8.66 8.17
C ALA A 201 11.89 9.11 8.33
N LYS A 202 12.42 9.92 7.39
CA LYS A 202 13.85 10.31 7.29
C LYS A 202 14.81 9.12 7.16
N LEU A 203 14.35 8.10 6.43
CA LEU A 203 15.08 6.90 6.06
C LEU A 203 15.35 6.92 4.55
N ALA A 204 16.29 6.07 4.10
CA ALA A 204 16.60 5.87 2.70
C ALA A 204 16.29 4.42 2.29
N HIS A 205 15.92 4.21 1.03
CA HIS A 205 15.75 2.85 0.53
C HIS A 205 17.10 2.17 0.32
N GLN A 206 17.17 0.90 0.72
CA GLN A 206 18.27 0.00 0.47
C GLN A 206 17.68 -1.30 -0.08
N THR A 207 17.88 -1.56 -1.37
CA THR A 207 17.36 -2.78 -2.01
C THR A 207 18.41 -3.88 -1.96
N LEU A 208 18.03 -5.01 -1.40
CA LEU A 208 18.83 -6.23 -1.33
C LEU A 208 18.22 -7.30 -2.24
N VAL A 209 19.06 -8.16 -2.80
CA VAL A 209 18.67 -9.30 -3.63
C VAL A 209 19.34 -10.57 -3.15
N ALA A 210 18.62 -11.69 -3.28
CA ALA A 210 19.13 -13.03 -3.07
C ALA A 210 19.19 -13.75 -4.43
N ALA A 211 20.33 -14.37 -4.75
CA ALA A 211 20.56 -15.00 -6.03
C ALA A 211 21.38 -16.29 -5.89
N GLN A 212 20.99 -17.36 -6.60
CA GLN A 212 21.80 -18.57 -6.74
C GLN A 212 22.91 -18.41 -7.79
N GLU A 213 22.58 -17.79 -8.94
CA GLU A 213 23.49 -17.61 -10.06
C GLU A 213 23.68 -16.13 -10.42
N PRO A 214 24.80 -15.75 -11.07
CA PRO A 214 24.97 -14.40 -11.61
C PRO A 214 23.86 -14.04 -12.62
N GLY A 215 23.17 -12.93 -12.38
CA GLY A 215 22.08 -12.44 -13.25
C GLY A 215 20.68 -12.97 -12.91
N GLY A 216 20.56 -13.96 -12.01
CA GLY A 216 19.29 -14.39 -11.42
C GLY A 216 18.96 -13.61 -10.14
N VAL A 217 17.68 -13.51 -9.81
CA VAL A 217 17.18 -13.02 -8.52
C VAL A 217 16.02 -13.91 -8.07
N ASP A 218 16.23 -14.64 -6.97
CA ASP A 218 15.20 -15.50 -6.36
C ASP A 218 14.23 -14.68 -5.51
N ALA A 219 14.75 -13.61 -4.90
CA ALA A 219 13.99 -12.70 -4.06
C ALA A 219 14.67 -11.33 -3.96
N PHE A 220 13.87 -10.31 -3.65
CA PHE A 220 14.36 -9.00 -3.25
C PHE A 220 13.63 -8.49 -2.01
N ALA A 221 14.27 -7.57 -1.30
CA ALA A 221 13.68 -6.82 -0.22
C ALA A 221 14.15 -5.35 -0.29
N VAL A 222 13.22 -4.42 -0.15
CA VAL A 222 13.46 -2.99 -0.01
C VAL A 222 13.40 -2.65 1.46
N ILE A 223 14.50 -2.13 2.00
CA ILE A 223 14.62 -1.77 3.41
C ILE A 223 14.71 -0.25 3.50
N ALA A 224 13.82 0.37 4.26
CA ALA A 224 14.00 1.73 4.73
C ALA A 224 14.96 1.70 5.93
N ALA A 225 16.20 2.11 5.73
CA ALA A 225 17.26 2.12 6.73
C ALA A 225 17.76 3.55 6.99
N PRO A 226 18.44 3.82 8.13
CA PRO A 226 19.07 5.11 8.38
C PRO A 226 19.95 5.53 7.20
N GLY A 227 19.65 6.70 6.64
CA GLY A 227 20.33 7.24 5.48
C GLY A 227 21.39 8.28 5.87
N ARG A 228 21.39 9.40 5.13
CA ARG A 228 22.34 10.50 5.32
C ARG A 228 22.19 11.23 6.66
N TYR A 229 21.00 11.22 7.25
CA TYR A 229 20.69 11.88 8.52
C TYR A 229 20.27 10.85 9.58
N PRO A 230 20.68 11.04 10.85
CA PRO A 230 20.25 10.15 11.94
C PRO A 230 18.76 10.34 12.21
N GLY A 231 17.93 9.50 11.59
CA GLY A 231 16.51 9.40 11.87
C GLY A 231 16.25 8.73 13.22
N LYS A 232 15.18 9.14 13.92
CA LYS A 232 14.69 8.48 15.14
C LYS A 232 13.72 7.33 14.85
N SER A 233 13.24 7.25 13.60
CA SER A 233 12.31 6.20 13.16
C SER A 233 13.03 4.84 13.10
N PRO A 234 12.39 3.75 13.54
CA PRO A 234 12.96 2.42 13.34
C PRO A 234 13.05 2.10 11.85
N ALA A 235 14.03 1.29 11.45
CA ALA A 235 14.11 0.77 10.10
C ALA A 235 12.91 -0.12 9.79
N GLN A 236 12.48 -0.17 8.52
CA GLN A 236 11.28 -0.89 8.11
C GLN A 236 11.54 -1.66 6.82
N ALA A 237 11.02 -2.88 6.72
CA ALA A 237 10.88 -3.56 5.44
C ALA A 237 9.70 -2.93 4.68
N ILE A 238 9.98 -2.37 3.51
CA ILE A 238 9.01 -1.63 2.70
C ILE A 238 8.28 -2.57 1.74
N GLU A 239 9.03 -3.41 1.02
CA GLU A 239 8.48 -4.28 0.00
C GLU A 239 9.40 -5.48 -0.19
N TRP A 240 8.84 -6.64 -0.50
CA TRP A 240 9.60 -7.82 -0.86
C TRP A 240 8.83 -8.68 -1.86
N ALA A 241 9.55 -9.55 -2.55
CA ALA A 241 8.98 -10.61 -3.35
C ALA A 241 9.99 -11.74 -3.53
N GLY A 242 9.50 -12.91 -3.95
CA GLY A 242 10.31 -14.10 -4.21
C GLY A 242 10.11 -15.20 -3.17
N ALA A 243 11.00 -16.19 -3.19
CA ALA A 243 10.92 -17.35 -2.29
C ALA A 243 10.95 -16.91 -0.81
N PRO A 244 10.00 -17.34 0.05
CA PRO A 244 9.88 -16.85 1.43
C PRO A 244 11.14 -17.01 2.27
N GLU A 245 11.86 -18.10 2.12
CA GLU A 245 13.12 -18.34 2.82
C GLU A 245 14.27 -17.45 2.31
N ALA A 246 14.25 -17.08 1.03
CA ALA A 246 15.19 -16.10 0.49
C ALA A 246 14.87 -14.69 0.99
N VAL A 247 13.59 -14.32 1.07
CA VAL A 247 13.15 -13.06 1.70
C VAL A 247 13.55 -13.02 3.18
N ALA A 248 13.31 -14.09 3.94
CA ALA A 248 13.71 -14.18 5.34
C ALA A 248 15.23 -14.00 5.52
N ALA A 249 16.03 -14.59 4.63
CA ALA A 249 17.48 -14.40 4.62
C ALA A 249 17.87 -12.93 4.36
N LEU A 250 17.20 -12.24 3.43
CA LEU A 250 17.43 -10.82 3.16
C LEU A 250 17.06 -9.91 4.34
N LEU A 251 15.96 -10.20 5.04
CA LEU A 251 15.55 -9.45 6.24
C LEU A 251 16.56 -9.62 7.37
N GLY A 252 17.08 -10.84 7.58
CA GLY A 252 18.16 -11.10 8.54
C GLY A 252 19.46 -10.38 8.17
N ASP A 253 19.88 -10.48 6.90
CA ASP A 253 21.06 -9.79 6.37
C ASP A 253 20.96 -8.28 6.52
N ALA A 254 19.78 -7.69 6.31
CA ALA A 254 19.57 -6.25 6.48
C ALA A 254 19.88 -5.76 7.90
N VAL A 255 19.49 -6.53 8.93
CA VAL A 255 19.75 -6.18 10.33
C VAL A 255 21.26 -6.13 10.60
N GLU A 256 22.00 -7.14 10.14
CA GLU A 256 23.45 -7.20 10.32
C GLU A 256 24.17 -6.15 9.45
N ARG A 257 23.87 -6.13 8.15
CA ARG A 257 24.52 -5.27 7.14
C ARG A 257 24.41 -3.79 7.48
N PHE A 258 23.24 -3.36 7.97
CA PHE A 258 23.00 -1.96 8.30
C PHE A 258 23.13 -1.68 9.80
N SER A 259 23.59 -2.65 10.59
CA SER A 259 23.74 -2.53 12.05
C SER A 259 22.47 -2.00 12.72
N LEU A 260 21.31 -2.54 12.32
CA LEU A 260 20.02 -2.06 12.78
C LEU A 260 19.77 -2.56 14.21
N PRO A 261 19.38 -1.69 15.15
CA PRO A 261 18.94 -2.15 16.46
C PRO A 261 17.65 -2.98 16.36
N ARG A 262 16.81 -2.65 15.37
CA ARG A 262 15.53 -3.31 15.08
C ARG A 262 15.08 -2.99 13.66
N LEU A 263 14.53 -3.99 12.98
CA LEU A 263 13.83 -3.89 11.70
C LEU A 263 12.35 -4.25 11.91
N GLU A 264 11.44 -3.33 11.57
CA GLU A 264 10.01 -3.60 11.55
C GLU A 264 9.63 -4.30 10.24
N VAL A 265 8.87 -5.38 10.33
CA VAL A 265 8.37 -6.11 9.15
C VAL A 265 6.86 -6.27 9.28
N ALA A 266 6.09 -5.54 8.48
CA ALA A 266 4.63 -5.58 8.50
C ALA A 266 4.11 -6.57 7.45
N VAL A 267 3.85 -7.82 7.85
CA VAL A 267 3.48 -8.91 6.96
C VAL A 267 1.96 -9.00 6.82
N GLY A 268 1.44 -8.93 5.59
CA GLY A 268 0.01 -9.09 5.33
C GLY A 268 -0.48 -10.51 5.66
N TRP A 269 -1.75 -10.66 6.03
CA TRP A 269 -2.30 -11.97 6.42
C TRP A 269 -2.21 -13.05 5.31
N GLN A 270 -2.12 -12.63 4.05
CA GLN A 270 -1.93 -13.51 2.90
C GLN A 270 -0.50 -14.09 2.79
N ASP A 271 0.51 -13.46 3.38
CA ASP A 271 1.93 -13.83 3.27
C ASP A 271 2.33 -14.87 4.33
N ARG A 272 1.60 -15.99 4.34
CA ARG A 272 1.63 -17.00 5.41
C ARG A 272 2.98 -17.64 5.62
N GLU A 273 3.71 -17.95 4.55
CA GLU A 273 4.99 -18.66 4.62
C GLU A 273 6.08 -17.79 5.26
N LEU A 274 6.14 -16.50 4.90
CA LEU A 274 7.06 -15.56 5.55
C LEU A 274 6.71 -15.37 7.03
N ALA A 275 5.42 -15.19 7.35
CA ALA A 275 4.96 -15.08 8.73
C ALA A 275 5.32 -16.34 9.55
N GLN A 276 5.21 -17.54 8.96
CA GLN A 276 5.62 -18.79 9.62
C GLN A 276 7.12 -18.82 9.91
N LEU A 277 7.97 -18.41 8.98
CA LEU A 277 9.42 -18.34 9.18
C LEU A 277 9.79 -17.37 10.31
N LEU A 278 9.16 -16.19 10.36
CA LEU A 278 9.38 -15.20 11.42
C LEU A 278 8.94 -15.71 12.80
N ARG A 279 7.79 -16.40 12.88
CA ARG A 279 7.31 -17.02 14.12
C ARG A 279 8.19 -18.18 14.57
N ALA A 280 8.64 -19.03 13.63
CA ALA A 280 9.55 -20.14 13.93
C ALA A 280 10.92 -19.65 14.42
N ALA A 281 11.33 -18.45 14.00
CA ALA A 281 12.49 -17.74 14.52
C ALA A 281 12.21 -16.99 15.84
N GLU A 282 11.03 -17.17 16.45
CA GLU A 282 10.61 -16.52 17.70
C GLU A 282 10.77 -15.00 17.65
N VAL A 283 10.44 -14.39 16.50
CA VAL A 283 10.43 -12.93 16.34
C VAL A 283 9.15 -12.39 16.96
N PRO A 284 9.22 -11.44 17.91
CA PRO A 284 8.02 -10.86 18.52
C PRO A 284 7.12 -10.22 17.47
N ALA A 285 5.81 -10.46 17.60
CA ALA A 285 4.81 -9.97 16.65
C ALA A 285 3.61 -9.37 17.39
N GLU A 286 3.05 -8.31 16.81
CA GLU A 286 1.79 -7.71 17.26
C GLU A 286 0.80 -7.71 16.08
N SER A 287 -0.46 -8.05 16.37
CA SER A 287 -1.53 -7.92 15.38
C SER A 287 -1.85 -6.45 15.17
N SER A 288 -2.05 -6.06 13.91
CA SER A 288 -2.38 -4.69 13.52
C SER A 288 -3.28 -4.67 12.29
N GLY A 289 -3.96 -3.55 12.04
CA GLY A 289 -4.68 -3.32 10.79
C GLY A 289 -3.71 -3.08 9.62
N ASN A 290 -4.23 -3.02 8.40
CA ASN A 290 -3.47 -2.45 7.30
C ASN A 290 -3.17 -0.95 7.57
N GLY A 291 -2.15 -0.38 6.91
CA GLY A 291 -1.86 1.04 7.00
C GLY A 291 -2.92 1.84 6.26
N GLY A 292 -3.72 2.66 6.95
CA GLY A 292 -4.67 3.59 6.31
C GLY A 292 -6.13 3.10 6.28
N THR A 293 -6.91 3.70 5.38
CA THR A 293 -8.36 3.45 5.24
C THR A 293 -8.75 3.26 3.76
N VAL A 294 -9.92 2.67 3.54
CA VAL A 294 -10.49 2.46 2.21
C VAL A 294 -11.90 3.01 2.15
N TYR A 295 -12.22 3.65 1.02
CA TYR A 295 -13.57 4.01 0.62
C TYR A 295 -14.03 3.07 -0.49
N LEU A 296 -15.21 2.46 -0.31
CA LEU A 296 -15.85 1.63 -1.33
C LEU A 296 -16.50 2.56 -2.36
N VAL A 297 -15.86 2.69 -3.52
CA VAL A 297 -16.36 3.54 -4.60
C VAL A 297 -17.62 2.95 -5.20
N ASN A 298 -17.58 1.64 -5.51
CA ASN A 298 -18.72 0.93 -6.07
C ASN A 298 -18.69 -0.57 -5.70
N ALA A 299 -19.68 -1.01 -4.94
CA ALA A 299 -19.75 -2.37 -4.39
C ALA A 299 -20.00 -3.45 -5.46
N ALA A 300 -20.94 -3.20 -6.38
CA ALA A 300 -21.25 -4.13 -7.47
C ALA A 300 -20.04 -4.29 -8.41
N ARG A 301 -19.36 -3.18 -8.72
CA ARG A 301 -18.14 -3.18 -9.52
C ARG A 301 -16.99 -3.90 -8.82
N LEU A 302 -16.84 -3.74 -7.51
CA LEU A 302 -15.87 -4.53 -6.74
C LEU A 302 -16.16 -6.02 -6.88
N ALA A 303 -17.42 -6.43 -6.71
CA ALA A 303 -17.81 -7.84 -6.83
C ALA A 303 -17.56 -8.40 -8.25
N GLU A 304 -17.80 -7.61 -9.29
CA GLU A 304 -17.47 -7.98 -10.67
C GLU A 304 -15.95 -8.12 -10.88
N GLN A 305 -15.16 -7.12 -10.46
CA GLN A 305 -13.71 -7.12 -10.63
C GLN A 305 -13.02 -8.23 -9.84
N ALA A 306 -13.55 -8.58 -8.66
CA ALA A 306 -13.03 -9.64 -7.80
C ALA A 306 -13.57 -11.04 -8.14
N ALA A 307 -14.55 -11.17 -9.05
CA ALA A 307 -15.13 -12.45 -9.46
C ALA A 307 -14.08 -13.53 -9.83
N PRO A 308 -13.00 -13.22 -10.60
CA PRO A 308 -11.98 -14.21 -10.92
C PRO A 308 -11.26 -14.77 -9.68
N TYR A 309 -11.09 -13.96 -8.62
CA TYR A 309 -10.44 -14.38 -7.38
C TYR A 309 -11.27 -15.42 -6.62
N TRP A 310 -12.57 -15.16 -6.45
CA TRP A 310 -13.47 -16.13 -5.81
C TRP A 310 -13.61 -17.40 -6.65
N ALA A 311 -13.75 -17.28 -7.97
CA ALA A 311 -13.82 -18.42 -8.87
C ALA A 311 -12.58 -19.33 -8.78
N ALA A 312 -11.38 -18.75 -8.81
CA ALA A 312 -10.13 -19.51 -8.68
C ALA A 312 -9.94 -20.14 -7.29
N SER A 313 -10.54 -19.55 -6.26
CA SER A 313 -10.52 -20.08 -4.89
C SER A 313 -11.62 -21.12 -4.63
N GLY A 314 -12.52 -21.37 -5.59
CA GLY A 314 -13.72 -22.20 -5.40
C GLY A 314 -14.75 -21.61 -4.43
N ALA A 315 -14.60 -20.32 -4.09
CA ALA A 315 -15.48 -19.61 -3.18
C ALA A 315 -16.70 -19.04 -3.92
N PRO A 316 -17.87 -18.93 -3.26
CA PRO A 316 -19.03 -18.29 -3.85
C PRO A 316 -18.78 -16.79 -4.09
N GLN A 317 -19.13 -16.29 -5.27
CA GLN A 317 -19.14 -14.85 -5.55
C GLN A 317 -20.33 -14.19 -4.84
N PRO A 318 -20.12 -13.16 -4.00
CA PRO A 318 -21.21 -12.40 -3.40
C PRO A 318 -21.89 -11.47 -4.42
N ALA A 319 -23.20 -11.34 -4.31
CA ALA A 319 -23.95 -10.21 -4.86
C ALA A 319 -23.96 -9.09 -3.81
N ILE A 320 -23.61 -7.86 -4.21
CA ILE A 320 -23.53 -6.71 -3.31
C ILE A 320 -24.24 -5.52 -3.96
N ALA A 321 -25.21 -4.93 -3.26
CA ALA A 321 -25.98 -3.78 -3.71
C ALA A 321 -25.97 -2.68 -2.65
N ALA A 322 -25.83 -1.42 -3.07
CA ALA A 322 -26.01 -0.27 -2.18
C ALA A 322 -27.51 0.02 -2.02
N LEU A 323 -27.92 0.38 -0.80
CA LEU A 323 -29.30 0.75 -0.46
C LEU A 323 -29.44 2.27 -0.35
N GLU A 324 -30.69 2.78 -0.41
CA GLU A 324 -30.99 4.22 -0.38
C GLU A 324 -30.55 4.91 0.92
N ASP A 325 -30.50 4.17 2.02
CA ASP A 325 -30.07 4.66 3.34
C ASP A 325 -28.53 4.69 3.52
N GLY A 326 -27.78 4.31 2.48
CA GLY A 326 -26.32 4.22 2.49
C GLY A 326 -25.76 2.93 3.09
N SER A 327 -26.61 1.99 3.50
CA SER A 327 -26.20 0.64 3.87
C SER A 327 -26.07 -0.26 2.64
N TYR A 328 -25.67 -1.52 2.84
CA TYR A 328 -25.47 -2.48 1.75
C TYR A 328 -26.23 -3.77 2.00
N GLU A 329 -26.76 -4.35 0.94
CA GLU A 329 -27.25 -5.72 0.93
C GLU A 329 -26.18 -6.64 0.34
N LEU A 330 -25.86 -7.72 1.05
CA LEU A 330 -24.92 -8.76 0.60
C LEU A 330 -25.60 -10.13 0.64
N ALA A 331 -25.44 -10.92 -0.43
CA ALA A 331 -25.92 -12.30 -0.49
C ALA A 331 -24.90 -13.22 -1.17
N LEU A 332 -24.69 -14.41 -0.60
CA LEU A 332 -24.05 -15.53 -1.28
C LEU A 332 -25.09 -16.35 -2.06
N PRO A 333 -24.70 -17.06 -3.13
CA PRO A 333 -25.61 -17.93 -3.87
C PRO A 333 -26.32 -18.93 -2.94
N GLY A 334 -27.65 -18.94 -2.97
CA GLY A 334 -28.48 -19.81 -2.13
C GLY A 334 -28.63 -19.39 -0.67
N SER A 335 -28.12 -18.22 -0.27
CA SER A 335 -28.28 -17.65 1.08
C SER A 335 -29.27 -16.49 1.09
N THR A 336 -29.87 -16.21 2.24
CA THR A 336 -30.70 -15.02 2.43
C THR A 336 -29.82 -13.77 2.41
N PRO A 337 -30.23 -12.68 1.72
CA PRO A 337 -29.51 -11.42 1.77
C PRO A 337 -29.46 -10.84 3.19
N VAL A 338 -28.36 -10.17 3.52
CA VAL A 338 -28.14 -9.51 4.80
C VAL A 338 -27.86 -8.03 4.57
N SER A 339 -28.50 -7.17 5.36
CA SER A 339 -28.23 -5.72 5.40
C SER A 339 -27.05 -5.44 6.33
N LEU A 340 -26.10 -4.63 5.86
CA LEU A 340 -24.82 -4.34 6.50
C LEU A 340 -24.54 -2.84 6.49
N ALA A 341 -24.06 -2.30 7.61
CA ALA A 341 -23.48 -0.97 7.60
C ALA A 341 -22.18 -0.94 6.79
N PRO A 342 -21.77 0.21 6.22
CA PRO A 342 -20.57 0.28 5.38
C PRO A 342 -19.29 -0.28 6.03
N GLY A 343 -19.06 0.00 7.31
CA GLY A 343 -17.89 -0.52 8.03
C GLY A 343 -17.92 -2.04 8.22
N GLU A 344 -19.10 -2.62 8.41
CA GLU A 344 -19.28 -4.08 8.55
C GLU A 344 -18.99 -4.77 7.22
N LEU A 345 -19.46 -4.19 6.11
CA LEU A 345 -19.15 -4.67 4.76
C LEU A 345 -17.65 -4.62 4.49
N ILE A 346 -16.97 -3.50 4.77
CA ILE A 346 -15.51 -3.39 4.59
C ILE A 346 -14.76 -4.44 5.43
N SER A 347 -15.16 -4.62 6.69
CA SER A 347 -14.58 -5.64 7.57
C SER A 347 -14.76 -7.04 6.96
N LEU A 348 -15.97 -7.39 6.53
CA LEU A 348 -16.26 -8.69 5.89
C LEU A 348 -15.49 -8.93 4.60
N LEU A 349 -15.32 -7.90 3.77
CA LEU A 349 -14.68 -8.03 2.47
C LEU A 349 -13.17 -8.13 2.55
N PHE A 350 -12.52 -7.61 3.59
CA PHE A 350 -11.06 -7.45 3.60
C PHE A 350 -10.36 -7.98 4.85
N ASP A 351 -11.06 -8.23 5.96
CA ASP A 351 -10.47 -8.78 7.19
C ASP A 351 -10.76 -10.30 7.32
N PRO A 352 -9.74 -11.18 7.27
CA PRO A 352 -9.91 -12.63 7.48
C PRO A 352 -10.44 -13.00 8.87
N GLU A 353 -10.31 -12.11 9.85
CA GLU A 353 -10.77 -12.27 11.23
C GLU A 353 -11.87 -11.25 11.57
N SER A 354 -12.66 -10.85 10.57
CA SER A 354 -13.79 -9.95 10.76
C SER A 354 -14.69 -10.45 11.90
N PRO A 355 -15.05 -9.59 12.89
CA PRO A 355 -15.98 -9.96 13.95
C PRO A 355 -17.39 -10.25 13.41
N HIS A 356 -17.67 -9.86 12.17
CA HIS A 356 -18.94 -10.10 11.48
C HIS A 356 -18.92 -11.37 10.61
N SER A 357 -17.85 -12.16 10.60
CA SER A 357 -17.70 -13.35 9.74
C SER A 357 -18.85 -14.35 9.82
N GLN A 358 -19.50 -14.47 10.99
CA GLN A 358 -20.66 -15.34 11.19
C GLN A 358 -21.96 -14.80 10.56
N THR A 359 -22.01 -13.52 10.23
CA THR A 359 -23.16 -12.90 9.55
C THR A 359 -23.30 -13.40 8.11
N VAL A 360 -22.19 -13.72 7.46
CA VAL A 360 -22.16 -14.27 6.09
C VAL A 360 -21.17 -15.44 6.03
N PRO A 361 -21.54 -16.62 6.58
CA PRO A 361 -20.65 -17.77 6.61
C PRO A 361 -20.23 -18.20 5.21
N GLY A 362 -18.94 -18.45 5.02
CA GLY A 362 -18.38 -18.89 3.74
C GLY A 362 -17.99 -17.78 2.78
N LEU A 363 -18.19 -16.50 3.14
CA LEU A 363 -17.58 -15.39 2.41
C LEU A 363 -16.06 -15.46 2.57
N LEU A 364 -15.36 -15.46 1.45
CA LEU A 364 -13.89 -15.41 1.41
C LEU A 364 -13.44 -13.94 1.25
N PRO A 365 -12.71 -13.36 2.22
CA PRO A 365 -12.21 -11.99 2.11
C PRO A 365 -11.19 -11.83 0.99
N ILE A 366 -11.21 -10.68 0.33
CA ILE A 366 -10.28 -10.26 -0.70
C ILE A 366 -8.99 -9.78 -0.03
N PRO A 367 -7.82 -10.41 -0.28
CA PRO A 367 -6.56 -9.91 0.24
C PRO A 367 -6.17 -8.62 -0.49
N LEU A 368 -5.70 -7.65 0.27
CA LEU A 368 -5.21 -6.37 -0.23
C LEU A 368 -3.74 -6.16 0.20
N PRO A 369 -2.92 -5.48 -0.62
CA PRO A 369 -1.54 -5.20 -0.26
C PRO A 369 -1.45 -4.27 0.95
N TYR A 370 -0.32 -4.30 1.65
CA TYR A 370 -0.02 -3.32 2.69
C TYR A 370 0.22 -1.94 2.06
N LEU A 371 -0.43 -0.87 2.56
CA LEU A 371 -0.36 0.43 1.88
C LEU A 371 0.94 1.20 2.12
N ASN A 372 1.72 0.88 3.14
CA ASN A 372 3.01 1.54 3.41
C ASN A 372 4.18 0.86 2.67
N GLY A 373 3.92 0.32 1.48
CA GLY A 373 4.92 -0.25 0.58
C GLY A 373 5.46 0.76 -0.45
N LEU A 374 5.96 0.26 -1.59
CA LEU A 374 6.52 1.11 -2.66
C LEU A 374 5.49 2.08 -3.27
N HIS A 375 4.20 1.72 -3.22
CA HIS A 375 3.10 2.50 -3.81
C HIS A 375 2.45 3.47 -2.81
N PHE A 376 3.10 3.72 -1.66
CA PHE A 376 2.65 4.70 -0.69
C PHE A 376 2.62 6.11 -1.30
N ILE A 377 1.55 6.87 -1.05
CA ILE A 377 1.37 8.24 -1.54
C ILE A 377 0.81 9.23 -0.52
#